data_AF-A0AAN7M9I1-F1
#
_entry.id   AF-A0AAN7M9I1-F1
#
_cell.length_a   1.000
_cell.length_b   1.000
_cell.length_c   1.000
_cell.angle_alpha   90.00
_cell.angle_beta   90.00
_cell.angle_gamma   90.00
#
_symmetry.space_group_name_H-M   'P 1'
#
loop_
_entity.id
_entity.type
_entity.pdbx_description
1 polymer ?
#
loop_
_entity_poly.entity_id
_entity_poly.type
_entity_poly.pdbx_seq_one_letter_code
_entity_poly.pdbx_strand_id
1 'polypeptide(L)'
;MLLCFFKLCSPQVLSFSIAEKENLCLYGFPNETWEVNLPVEEVPPELPEPALGINFARDGMQEKDWLSLVAVHSDSWLLAVAFYFGARFGFGKNERYGFF
;
A
#
# COMPACT_ATOMS: atom_id res chain seq x y z
N MET A 1 11.36 7.99 -10.14
CA MET A 1 10.68 7.08 -9.20
C MET A 1 9.19 7.44 -9.07
N LEU A 2 8.84 8.65 -8.60
CA LEU A 2 7.44 9.16 -8.54
C LEU A 2 6.69 9.13 -9.89
N LEU A 3 7.33 9.55 -10.98
CA LEU A 3 6.74 9.49 -12.33
C LEU A 3 6.44 8.06 -12.82
N CYS A 4 7.17 7.05 -12.33
CA CYS A 4 6.89 5.64 -12.65
C CYS A 4 5.70 5.14 -11.84
N PHE A 5 5.64 5.48 -10.55
CA PHE A 5 4.52 5.15 -9.67
C PHE A 5 3.19 5.75 -10.17
N PHE A 6 3.20 7.05 -10.52
CA PHE A 6 2.02 7.74 -11.06
C PHE A 6 1.54 7.12 -12.38
N LYS A 7 2.47 6.68 -13.24
CA LYS A 7 2.15 5.97 -14.49
C LYS A 7 1.65 4.54 -14.27
N LEU A 8 2.18 3.80 -13.31
CA LEU A 8 1.70 2.44 -13.00
C LEU A 8 0.29 2.43 -12.41
N CYS A 9 -0.06 3.50 -11.68
CA CYS A 9 -1.44 3.70 -11.24
C CYS A 9 -2.35 4.25 -12.36
N SER A 10 -1.86 4.32 -13.62
CA SER A 10 -2.64 4.78 -14.76
C SER A 10 -3.50 3.68 -15.36
N PRO A 11 -4.81 3.91 -15.50
CA PRO A 11 -5.70 3.05 -16.26
C PRO A 11 -5.18 2.77 -17.69
N GLN A 12 -4.43 3.73 -18.28
CA GLN A 12 -3.97 3.63 -19.67
C GLN A 12 -2.59 2.98 -19.89
N VAL A 13 -1.77 2.78 -18.85
CA VAL A 13 -0.37 2.30 -19.01
C VAL A 13 -0.21 0.82 -18.67
N LEU A 14 -1.09 0.30 -17.81
CA LEU A 14 -1.23 -1.15 -17.63
C LEU A 14 -1.96 -1.68 -18.86
N SER A 15 -1.21 -2.26 -19.80
CA SER A 15 -1.77 -3.15 -20.82
C SER A 15 -2.73 -4.10 -20.11
N PHE A 16 -3.99 -4.12 -20.57
CA PHE A 16 -5.13 -4.88 -20.09
C PHE A 16 -6.11 -4.07 -19.24
N SER A 17 -7.30 -3.85 -19.80
CA SER A 17 -8.55 -3.27 -19.28
C SER A 17 -9.07 -3.79 -17.91
N ILE A 18 -8.27 -4.59 -17.20
CA ILE A 18 -8.49 -5.06 -15.83
C ILE A 18 -8.14 -3.95 -14.82
N ALA A 19 -7.06 -3.20 -15.02
CA ALA A 19 -6.61 -2.17 -14.06
C ALA A 19 -7.56 -0.97 -13.92
N GLU A 20 -8.48 -0.76 -14.88
CA GLU A 20 -9.51 0.28 -14.79
C GLU A 20 -10.68 -0.10 -13.88
N LYS A 21 -10.82 -1.40 -13.55
CA LYS A 21 -11.96 -1.94 -12.78
C LYS A 21 -11.55 -2.65 -11.50
N GLU A 22 -10.30 -3.10 -11.41
CA GLU A 22 -9.77 -3.77 -10.22
C GLU A 22 -9.12 -2.78 -9.23
N ASN A 23 -9.12 -3.16 -7.96
CA ASN A 23 -8.49 -2.40 -6.89
C ASN A 23 -6.96 -2.63 -6.91
N LEU A 24 -6.16 -1.60 -7.20
CA LEU A 24 -4.70 -1.69 -7.05
C LEU A 24 -4.26 -1.25 -5.65
N CYS A 25 -3.20 -1.89 -5.16
CA CYS A 25 -2.53 -1.61 -3.89
C CYS A 25 -1.07 -1.23 -4.11
N LEU A 26 -0.50 -0.44 -3.19
CA LEU A 26 0.94 -0.19 -3.14
C LEU A 26 1.57 -1.05 -2.03
N TYR A 27 2.46 -1.96 -2.42
CA TYR A 27 3.23 -2.80 -1.52
C TYR A 27 4.65 -2.27 -1.38
N GLY A 28 5.17 -2.24 -0.15
CA GLY A 28 6.57 -1.98 0.17
C GLY A 28 7.23 -3.22 0.75
N PHE A 29 8.47 -3.49 0.36
CA PHE A 29 9.21 -4.68 0.77
C PHE A 29 10.46 -4.31 1.60
N PRO A 30 10.96 -5.21 2.48
CA PRO A 30 12.11 -4.93 3.33
C PRO A 30 13.43 -4.66 2.59
N ASN A 31 13.52 -5.02 1.31
CA ASN A 31 14.66 -4.76 0.44
C ASN A 31 14.62 -3.35 -0.21
N GLU A 32 13.82 -2.43 0.34
CA GLU A 32 13.61 -1.06 -0.16
C GLU A 32 13.00 -0.99 -1.57
N THR A 33 12.37 -2.08 -2.02
CA THR A 33 11.60 -2.09 -3.27
C THR A 33 10.11 -1.94 -3.00
N TRP A 34 9.36 -1.61 -4.06
CA TRP A 34 7.92 -1.44 -4.01
C TRP A 34 7.28 -2.02 -5.27
N GLU A 35 5.99 -2.36 -5.17
CA GLU A 35 5.21 -2.91 -6.26
C GLU A 35 3.78 -2.37 -6.20
N VAL A 36 3.18 -2.13 -7.37
CA VAL A 36 1.74 -1.88 -7.51
C VAL A 36 1.11 -3.12 -8.09
N ASN A 37 0.23 -3.78 -7.34
CA ASN A 37 -0.38 -5.04 -7.74
C ASN A 37 -1.80 -5.17 -7.16
N LEU A 38 -2.53 -6.20 -7.58
CA LEU A 38 -3.81 -6.59 -7.02
C LEU A 38 -3.66 -7.07 -5.57
N PRO A 39 -4.71 -6.95 -4.73
CA PRO A 39 -4.71 -7.56 -3.41
C PRO A 39 -4.54 -9.08 -3.50
N VAL A 40 -3.89 -9.66 -2.50
CA VAL A 40 -3.71 -11.11 -2.39
C VAL A 40 -5.05 -11.77 -2.05
N GLU A 41 -5.42 -12.85 -2.74
CA GLU A 41 -6.70 -13.56 -2.53
C GLU A 41 -6.71 -14.55 -1.33
N GLU A 42 -5.65 -14.57 -0.51
CA GLU A 42 -5.52 -15.53 0.59
C GLU A 42 -6.49 -15.26 1.75
N VAL A 43 -7.12 -16.33 2.28
CA VAL A 43 -8.07 -16.25 3.39
C VAL A 43 -7.69 -17.21 4.53
N PRO A 44 -7.33 -16.71 5.73
CA PRO A 44 -7.09 -15.32 6.08
C PRO A 44 -5.74 -14.81 5.53
N PRO A 45 -5.61 -13.51 5.22
CA PRO A 45 -4.35 -12.94 4.77
C PRO A 45 -3.29 -13.02 5.89
N GLU A 46 -2.04 -13.31 5.52
CA GLU A 46 -0.96 -13.42 6.48
C GLU A 46 -0.52 -12.05 7.04
N LEU A 47 -0.63 -10.97 6.25
CA LEU A 47 -0.25 -9.62 6.66
C LEU A 47 -1.45 -8.67 6.55
N PRO A 48 -1.44 -7.55 7.30
CA PRO A 48 -2.38 -6.46 7.05
C PRO A 48 -2.36 -6.03 5.58
N GLU A 49 -3.54 -5.82 4.99
CA GLU A 49 -3.66 -5.39 3.60
C GLU A 49 -3.41 -3.86 3.46
N PRO A 50 -2.71 -3.40 2.41
CA PRO A 50 -2.62 -1.98 2.09
C PRO A 50 -3.97 -1.40 1.65
N ALA A 51 -4.01 -0.08 1.44
CA ALA A 51 -5.20 0.57 0.90
C ALA A 51 -5.53 0.06 -0.51
N LEU A 52 -6.76 -0.40 -0.68
CA LEU A 52 -7.31 -0.90 -1.94
C LEU A 52 -7.74 0.27 -2.84
N GLY A 53 -7.51 0.13 -4.14
CA GLY A 53 -8.12 1.01 -5.14
C GLY A 53 -7.48 2.39 -5.26
N ILE A 54 -6.18 2.52 -4.97
CA ILE A 54 -5.46 3.81 -5.05
C ILE A 54 -5.52 4.42 -6.46
N ASN A 55 -5.70 3.59 -7.49
CA ASN A 55 -5.87 3.96 -8.89
C ASN A 55 -7.18 4.74 -9.17
N PHE A 56 -8.26 4.51 -8.41
CA PHE A 56 -9.55 5.14 -8.69
C PHE A 56 -9.58 6.64 -8.38
N ALA A 57 -8.88 7.07 -7.33
CA ALA A 57 -8.85 8.46 -6.90
C ALA A 57 -7.89 9.32 -7.75
N ARG A 58 -7.00 8.69 -8.52
CA ARG A 58 -5.85 9.36 -9.15
C ARG A 58 -6.24 10.49 -10.11
N ASP A 59 -7.17 10.22 -11.03
CA ASP A 59 -7.58 11.18 -12.06
C ASP A 59 -8.64 12.17 -11.56
N GLY A 60 -9.17 11.94 -10.35
CA GLY A 60 -10.20 12.77 -9.72
C GLY A 60 -9.67 13.90 -8.84
N MET A 61 -8.35 14.02 -8.65
CA MET A 61 -7.74 15.05 -7.79
C MET A 61 -6.38 15.53 -8.32
N GLN A 62 -5.82 16.59 -7.71
CA GLN A 62 -4.48 17.04 -8.06
C GLN A 62 -3.45 15.97 -7.70
N GLU A 63 -2.44 15.77 -8.55
CA GLU A 63 -1.40 14.75 -8.34
C GLU A 63 -0.77 14.83 -6.94
N LYS A 64 -0.50 16.03 -6.43
CA LYS A 64 0.04 16.23 -5.09
C LYS A 64 -0.89 15.73 -3.98
N ASP A 65 -2.18 15.97 -4.11
CA ASP A 65 -3.18 15.56 -3.12
C ASP A 65 -3.35 14.04 -3.15
N TRP A 66 -3.33 13.44 -4.35
CA TRP A 66 -3.33 11.99 -4.52
C TRP A 66 -2.10 11.33 -3.93
N LEU A 67 -0.91 11.86 -4.20
CA LEU A 67 0.33 11.37 -3.60
C LEU A 67 0.30 11.48 -2.08
N SER A 68 -0.28 12.56 -1.54
CA SER A 68 -0.43 12.76 -0.10
C SER A 68 -1.40 11.74 0.51
N LEU A 69 -2.50 11.45 -0.18
CA LEU A 69 -3.46 10.41 0.21
C LEU A 69 -2.78 9.04 0.28
N VAL A 70 -2.07 8.66 -0.79
CA VAL A 70 -1.32 7.39 -0.84
C VAL A 70 -0.31 7.33 0.30
N ALA A 71 0.45 8.40 0.55
CA ALA A 71 1.45 8.44 1.63
C ALA A 71 0.83 8.17 3.01
N VAL A 72 -0.29 8.84 3.35
CA VAL A 72 -0.97 8.63 4.64
C VAL A 72 -1.45 7.18 4.80
N HIS A 73 -1.96 6.57 3.73
CA HIS A 73 -2.36 5.18 3.75
C HIS A 73 -1.17 4.22 3.86
N SER A 74 -0.06 4.51 3.17
CA SER A 74 1.18 3.74 3.27
C SER A 74 1.79 3.80 4.68
N ASP A 75 1.84 4.98 5.31
CA ASP A 75 2.33 5.14 6.69
C ASP A 75 1.49 4.32 7.68
N SER A 76 0.17 4.39 7.54
CA SER A 76 -0.77 3.60 8.36
C SER A 76 -0.58 2.10 8.16
N TRP A 77 -0.36 1.67 6.92
CA TRP A 77 -0.12 0.27 6.58
C TRP A 77 1.20 -0.25 7.14
N LEU A 78 2.30 0.52 7.01
CA LEU A 78 3.60 0.15 7.59
C LEU A 78 3.54 0.01 9.11
N LEU A 79 2.82 0.91 9.80
CA LEU A 79 2.56 0.78 11.22
C LEU A 79 1.78 -0.50 11.54
N ALA A 80 0.72 -0.80 10.78
CA ALA A 80 -0.05 -2.03 10.97
C ALA A 80 0.83 -3.29 10.81
N VAL A 81 1.69 -3.34 9.78
CA VAL A 81 2.63 -4.45 9.53
C VAL A 81 3.67 -4.57 10.66
N ALA A 82 4.25 -3.45 11.10
CA ALA A 82 5.23 -3.44 12.19
C ALA A 82 4.62 -3.98 13.50
N PHE A 83 3.41 -3.54 13.84
CA PHE A 83 2.71 -4.00 15.05
C PHE A 83 2.19 -5.44 14.92
N TYR A 84 1.82 -5.88 13.72
CA TYR A 84 1.49 -7.28 13.46
C TYR A 84 2.67 -8.20 13.79
N PHE A 85 3.85 -7.87 13.26
CA PHE A 85 5.07 -8.61 13.59
C PHE A 85 5.45 -8.48 15.06
N GLY A 86 5.37 -7.28 15.63
CA GLY A 86 5.60 -7.07 17.07
C GLY A 86 4.74 -8.00 17.93
N ALA A 87 3.44 -8.11 17.63
CA ALA A 87 2.55 -9.03 18.32
C ALA A 87 2.94 -10.51 18.12
N ARG A 88 3.27 -10.92 16.88
CA ARG A 88 3.77 -12.27 16.56
C ARG A 88 5.08 -12.61 17.30
N PHE A 89 5.94 -11.62 17.54
CA PHE A 89 7.18 -11.78 18.31
C PHE A 89 7.00 -11.62 19.83
N GLY A 90 5.76 -11.43 20.32
CA GLY A 90 5.45 -11.37 21.74
C GLY A 90 5.75 -10.00 22.39
N PHE A 91 5.76 -8.91 21.63
CA PHE A 91 6.08 -7.58 22.14
C PHE A 91 5.05 -7.13 23.19
N GLY A 92 5.57 -6.79 24.36
CA GLY A 92 4.81 -6.23 25.47
C GLY A 92 4.62 -4.73 25.35
N LYS A 93 4.23 -4.10 26.46
CA LYS A 93 3.97 -2.65 26.50
C LYS A 93 5.23 -1.85 26.14
N ASN A 94 6.37 -2.18 26.73
CA ASN A 94 7.60 -1.40 26.60
C ASN A 94 8.20 -1.50 25.19
N GLU A 95 8.17 -2.69 24.61
CA GLU A 95 8.67 -2.96 23.25
C GLU A 95 7.79 -2.24 22.21
N ARG A 96 6.47 -2.19 22.42
CA ARG A 96 5.55 -1.41 21.59
C ARG A 96 5.79 0.10 21.68
N TYR A 97 6.14 0.62 22.86
CA TYR A 97 6.54 2.04 22.99
C TYR A 97 7.84 2.33 22.26
N GLY A 98 8.77 1.38 22.18
CA GLY A 98 10.02 1.56 21.43
C GLY A 98 9.87 1.63 19.91
N PHE A 99 8.71 1.25 19.36
CA PHE A 99 8.40 1.36 17.93
C PHE A 99 7.81 2.72 17.52
N PHE A 100 7.43 3.57 18.47
CA PHE A 100 6.91 4.93 18.24
C PHE A 100 7.90 5.99 18.72
#